data_AF-A0A9P4INW7-F1
#
_entry.id   AF-A0A9P4INW7-F1
#
_cell.length_a   1.000
_cell.length_b   1.000
_cell.length_c   1.000
_cell.angle_alpha   90.00
_cell.angle_beta   90.00
_cell.angle_gamma   90.00
#
_symmetry.space_group_name_H-M   'P 1'
#
loop_
_entity.id
_entity.type
_entity.pdbx_description
1 polymer ?
#
loop_
_entity_poly.entity_id
_entity_poly.type
_entity_poly.pdbx_seq_one_letter_code
_entity_poly.pdbx_strand_id
1 'polypeptide(L)'
;MGFTPTSIVRWVSWVPWGYFGFSAITMYTTIKGHDELKVAPYPSNLFTGQALAGIVGVLGIAWCFIAFAVDGFLWVNSFGKSGSSPAFTIISLIIDTTFSGCLLAAAAIQATYLPGTLSGCSSAESSDLFHAVGKLEKKSPHQACEDFVTVWIWTIVMGYAFRILSV
;
A
#
# COMPACT_ATOMS: atom_id res chain seq x y z
N MET A 1 -24.13 1.36 16.91
CA MET A 1 -22.74 0.89 17.09
C MET A 1 -21.88 2.12 17.23
N GLY A 2 -21.30 2.37 18.41
CA GLY A 2 -20.40 3.50 18.61
C GLY A 2 -19.00 3.09 18.16
N PHE A 3 -18.39 3.86 17.26
CA PHE A 3 -16.99 3.68 16.91
C PHE A 3 -16.13 4.46 17.89
N THR A 4 -15.02 3.87 18.34
CA THR A 4 -14.02 4.62 19.08
C THR A 4 -13.26 5.52 18.09
N PRO A 5 -12.87 6.75 18.47
CA PRO A 5 -12.08 7.63 17.62
C PRO A 5 -10.78 6.96 17.12
N THR A 6 -10.18 6.08 17.93
CA THR A 6 -8.98 5.33 17.59
C THR A 6 -9.18 4.34 16.44
N SER A 7 -10.32 3.63 16.40
CA SER A 7 -10.60 2.69 15.30
C SER A 7 -10.86 3.41 13.97
N ILE A 8 -11.45 4.62 13.99
CA ILE A 8 -11.64 5.45 12.79
C ILE A 8 -10.29 5.94 12.26
N VAL A 9 -9.44 6.49 13.13
CA VAL A 9 -8.09 6.97 12.75
C VAL A 9 -7.26 5.84 12.16
N ARG A 10 -7.31 4.66 12.79
CA ARG A 10 -6.65 3.46 12.28
C ARG A 10 -7.15 3.08 10.88
N TRP A 11 -8.47 3.07 10.68
CA TRP A 11 -9.05 2.76 9.37
C TRP A 11 -8.56 3.73 8.29
N VAL A 12 -8.66 5.03 8.54
CA VAL A 12 -8.19 6.08 7.61
C VAL A 12 -6.70 5.93 7.32
N SER A 13 -5.88 5.54 8.29
CA SER A 13 -4.44 5.31 8.08
C SER A 13 -4.12 4.12 7.18
N TRP A 14 -4.98 3.09 7.16
CA TRP A 14 -4.77 1.85 6.39
C TRP A 14 -5.31 1.92 4.96
N VAL A 15 -6.25 2.83 4.65
CA VAL A 15 -6.81 2.96 3.28
C VAL A 15 -5.74 3.24 2.23
N PRO A 16 -4.84 4.23 2.42
CA PRO A 16 -3.80 4.53 1.43
C PRO A 16 -2.86 3.33 1.20
N TRP A 17 -2.45 2.66 2.29
CA TRP A 17 -1.62 1.46 2.26
C TRP A 17 -2.28 0.30 1.52
N GLY A 18 -3.58 0.15 1.71
CA GLY A 18 -4.37 -0.85 1.02
C GLY A 18 -4.51 -0.57 -0.47
N TYR A 19 -4.82 0.69 -0.82
CA TYR A 19 -4.88 1.12 -2.22
C TYR A 19 -3.54 0.89 -2.94
N PHE A 20 -2.42 1.21 -2.28
CA PHE A 20 -1.08 0.88 -2.75
C PHE A 20 -0.88 -0.61 -3.00
N GLY A 21 -1.26 -1.46 -2.05
CA GLY A 21 -1.18 -2.91 -2.20
C GLY A 21 -2.03 -3.44 -3.36
N PHE A 22 -3.26 -2.96 -3.52
CA PHE A 22 -4.12 -3.33 -4.65
C PHE A 22 -3.53 -2.90 -5.99
N SER A 23 -2.99 -1.68 -6.07
CA SER A 23 -2.30 -1.19 -7.26
C SER A 23 -1.08 -2.07 -7.58
N ALA A 24 -0.28 -2.42 -6.57
CA ALA A 24 0.91 -3.25 -6.73
C ALA A 24 0.58 -4.69 -7.18
N ILE A 25 -0.48 -5.30 -6.64
CA ILE A 25 -0.97 -6.61 -7.10
C ILE A 25 -1.46 -6.53 -8.54
N THR A 26 -2.22 -5.50 -8.88
CA THR A 26 -2.77 -5.33 -10.24
C THR A 26 -1.64 -5.20 -11.26
N MET A 27 -0.60 -4.43 -10.93
CA MET A 27 0.58 -4.33 -11.78
C MET A 27 1.37 -5.63 -11.83
N TYR A 28 1.57 -6.30 -10.70
CA TYR A 28 2.24 -7.60 -10.64
C TYR A 28 1.55 -8.65 -11.52
N THR A 29 0.22 -8.77 -11.42
CA THR A 29 -0.57 -9.73 -12.21
C THR A 29 -0.59 -9.34 -13.68
N THR A 30 -0.62 -8.04 -14.00
CA THR A 30 -0.55 -7.54 -15.38
C THR A 30 0.78 -7.91 -16.02
N ILE A 31 1.91 -7.65 -15.37
CA ILE A 31 3.25 -7.97 -15.89
C ILE A 31 3.43 -9.49 -16.00
N LYS A 32 3.01 -10.25 -14.96
CA LYS A 32 3.11 -11.72 -14.97
C LYS A 32 2.14 -12.37 -15.97
N GLY A 33 1.04 -11.71 -16.31
CA GLY A 33 0.00 -12.23 -17.21
C GLY A 33 0.33 -12.11 -18.70
N HIS A 34 1.29 -11.25 -19.07
CA HIS A 34 1.64 -10.98 -20.46
C HIS A 34 3.08 -11.44 -20.74
N ASP A 35 3.24 -12.46 -21.60
CA ASP A 35 4.56 -13.03 -21.91
C ASP A 35 5.53 -12.02 -22.53
N GLU A 36 5.01 -11.07 -23.30
CA GLU A 36 5.76 -9.93 -23.85
C GLU A 36 6.46 -9.10 -22.75
N LEU A 37 5.87 -9.08 -21.55
CA LEU A 37 6.35 -8.31 -20.39
C LEU A 37 7.11 -9.16 -19.38
N LYS A 38 7.45 -10.41 -19.71
CA LYS A 38 8.31 -11.25 -18.85
C LYS A 38 9.79 -11.14 -19.21
N VAL A 39 10.09 -10.66 -20.43
CA VAL A 39 11.44 -10.74 -21.03
C VAL A 39 12.10 -9.37 -21.23
N ALA A 40 11.36 -8.27 -21.04
CA ALA A 40 11.96 -6.93 -21.15
C ALA A 40 13.00 -6.69 -20.03
N PRO A 41 13.94 -5.75 -20.21
CA PRO A 41 15.02 -5.48 -19.26
C PRO A 41 14.50 -4.76 -18.01
N TYR A 42 13.71 -5.47 -17.20
CA TYR A 42 13.20 -4.96 -15.94
C TYR A 42 14.26 -5.05 -14.85
N PRO A 43 14.25 -4.13 -13.88
CA PRO A 43 15.00 -4.30 -12.64
C PRO A 43 14.61 -5.63 -11.99
N SER A 44 15.58 -6.44 -11.58
CA SER A 44 15.34 -7.75 -10.95
C SER A 44 14.47 -7.67 -9.68
N ASN A 45 14.48 -6.51 -9.05
CA ASN A 45 13.76 -6.12 -7.86
C ASN A 45 12.33 -5.60 -8.12
N LEU A 46 11.92 -5.42 -9.37
CA LEU A 46 10.57 -4.96 -9.72
C LEU A 46 9.50 -5.93 -9.19
N PHE A 47 9.61 -7.21 -9.50
CA PHE A 47 8.63 -8.21 -9.07
C PHE A 47 8.59 -8.37 -7.55
N THR A 48 9.75 -8.35 -6.90
CA THR A 48 9.85 -8.43 -5.43
C THR A 48 9.17 -7.24 -4.77
N GLY A 49 9.42 -6.02 -5.25
CA GLY A 49 8.81 -4.80 -4.71
C GLY A 49 7.28 -4.79 -4.89
N GLN A 50 6.78 -5.18 -6.07
CA GLN A 50 5.34 -5.25 -6.33
C GLN A 50 4.64 -6.37 -5.53
N ALA A 51 5.25 -7.56 -5.45
CA ALA A 51 4.71 -8.68 -4.68
C ALA A 51 4.66 -8.37 -3.17
N LEU A 52 5.73 -7.77 -2.62
CA LEU A 52 5.79 -7.38 -1.22
C LEU A 52 4.75 -6.30 -0.89
N ALA A 53 4.72 -5.20 -1.67
CA ALA A 53 3.70 -4.15 -1.52
C ALA A 53 2.29 -4.72 -1.61
N GLY A 54 2.09 -5.59 -2.59
CA GLY A 54 0.84 -6.28 -2.86
C GLY A 54 0.31 -7.11 -1.69
N ILE A 55 1.08 -8.12 -1.29
CA ILE A 55 0.72 -9.06 -0.23
C ILE A 55 0.51 -8.31 1.08
N VAL A 56 1.44 -7.43 1.45
CA VAL A 56 1.38 -6.74 2.74
C VAL A 56 0.25 -5.72 2.76
N GLY A 57 -0.04 -5.02 1.66
CA GLY A 57 -1.13 -4.05 1.62
C GLY A 57 -2.50 -4.71 1.74
N VAL A 58 -2.71 -5.86 1.09
CA VAL A 58 -3.96 -6.64 1.22
C VAL A 58 -4.10 -7.24 2.61
N LEU A 59 -3.04 -7.83 3.16
CA LEU A 59 -3.04 -8.34 4.54
C LEU A 59 -3.26 -7.21 5.56
N GLY A 60 -2.72 -6.02 5.30
CA GLY A 60 -2.90 -4.83 6.12
C GLY A 60 -4.35 -4.36 6.18
N ILE A 61 -5.04 -4.28 5.03
CA ILE A 61 -6.48 -4.00 5.00
C ILE A 61 -7.27 -5.10 5.74
N ALA A 62 -6.98 -6.37 5.47
CA ALA A 62 -7.68 -7.49 6.10
C ALA A 62 -7.53 -7.43 7.63
N TRP A 63 -6.30 -7.16 8.10
CA TRP A 63 -6.02 -6.95 9.51
C TRP A 63 -6.77 -5.74 10.09
N CYS A 64 -6.85 -4.62 9.36
CA CYS A 64 -7.62 -3.46 9.81
C CYS A 64 -9.10 -3.80 10.00
N PHE A 65 -9.70 -4.61 9.12
CA PHE A 65 -11.07 -5.10 9.29
C PHE A 65 -11.21 -6.03 10.50
N ILE A 66 -10.28 -6.97 10.68
CA ILE A 66 -10.28 -7.89 11.83
C ILE A 66 -10.18 -7.08 13.14
N ALA A 67 -9.23 -6.16 13.20
CA ALA A 67 -9.01 -5.36 14.39
C ALA A 67 -10.23 -4.48 14.72
N PHE A 68 -10.86 -3.90 13.70
CA PHE A 68 -12.10 -3.15 13.84
C PHE A 68 -13.26 -4.00 14.39
N ALA A 69 -13.42 -5.22 13.87
CA ALA A 69 -14.45 -6.15 14.35
C ALA A 69 -14.19 -6.58 15.81
N VAL A 70 -12.94 -6.86 16.16
CA VAL A 70 -12.53 -7.25 17.51
C VAL A 70 -12.71 -6.09 18.50
N ASP A 71 -12.29 -4.87 18.15
CA ASP A 71 -12.51 -3.68 18.98
C ASP A 71 -14.00 -3.44 19.23
N GLY A 72 -14.83 -3.54 18.19
CA GLY A 72 -16.27 -3.41 18.31
C GLY A 72 -16.88 -4.48 19.23
N PHE A 73 -16.44 -5.73 19.12
CA PHE A 73 -16.90 -6.84 19.97
C PHE A 73 -16.49 -6.65 21.44
N LEU A 74 -15.24 -6.22 21.69
CA LEU A 74 -14.75 -5.95 23.04
C LEU A 74 -15.48 -4.76 23.68
N TRP A 75 -15.84 -3.75 22.89
CA TRP A 75 -16.62 -2.60 23.36
C TRP A 75 -18.04 -2.97 23.78
N VAL A 76 -18.75 -3.77 22.96
CA VAL A 76 -20.13 -4.20 23.23
C VAL A 76 -20.21 -5.07 24.48
N ASN A 77 -19.28 -6.01 24.66
CA ASN A 77 -19.30 -6.93 25.80
C ASN A 77 -18.80 -6.33 27.12
N SER A 78 -18.07 -5.21 27.08
CA SER A 78 -17.50 -4.58 28.28
C SER A 78 -18.40 -3.55 28.96
N PHE A 79 -19.71 -3.52 28.65
CA PHE A 79 -20.71 -2.64 29.30
C PHE A 79 -20.26 -1.17 29.45
N GLY A 80 -19.67 -0.58 28.41
CA GLY A 80 -19.29 0.84 28.42
C GLY A 80 -18.04 1.19 29.22
N LYS A 81 -17.30 0.21 29.76
CA LYS A 81 -15.92 0.45 30.22
C LYS A 81 -15.04 0.59 28.97
N SER A 82 -14.90 1.83 28.53
CA SER A 82 -14.11 2.25 27.38
C SER A 82 -12.65 1.83 27.55
N GLY A 83 -12.26 0.72 26.95
CA GLY A 83 -10.87 0.32 26.87
C GLY A 83 -10.72 -0.98 26.09
N SER A 84 -10.10 -0.91 24.92
CA SER A 84 -9.49 -2.08 24.30
C SER A 84 -8.52 -2.71 25.32
N SER A 85 -8.54 -4.04 25.43
CA SER A 85 -7.63 -4.76 26.34
C SER A 85 -6.18 -4.30 26.08
N PRO A 86 -5.40 -3.93 27.10
CA PRO A 86 -4.02 -3.50 26.92
C PRO A 86 -3.18 -4.47 26.08
N ALA A 87 -3.45 -5.78 26.21
CA ALA A 87 -2.82 -6.82 25.41
C ALA A 87 -3.18 -6.70 23.92
N PHE A 88 -4.46 -6.45 23.60
CA PHE A 88 -4.91 -6.26 22.21
C PHE A 88 -4.31 -5.00 21.59
N THR A 89 -4.19 -3.92 22.37
CA THR A 89 -3.54 -2.67 21.93
C THR A 89 -2.07 -2.90 21.59
N ILE A 90 -1.32 -3.64 22.42
CA ILE A 90 0.09 -3.96 22.17
C ILE A 90 0.24 -4.84 20.91
N ILE A 91 -0.58 -5.89 20.78
CA ILE A 91 -0.54 -6.78 19.62
C ILE A 91 -0.86 -5.99 18.33
N SER A 92 -1.88 -5.14 18.39
CA SER A 92 -2.25 -4.25 17.29
C SER A 92 -1.10 -3.32 16.89
N LEU A 93 -0.42 -2.72 17.87
CA LEU A 93 0.71 -1.85 17.61
C LEU A 93 1.86 -2.59 16.91
N ILE A 94 2.17 -3.82 17.33
CA ILE A 94 3.23 -4.64 16.73
C ILE A 94 2.89 -4.99 15.28
N ILE A 95 1.67 -5.48 15.02
CA ILE A 95 1.26 -5.86 13.67
C ILE A 95 1.24 -4.64 12.76
N ASP A 96 0.67 -3.52 13.23
CA ASP A 96 0.59 -2.30 12.42
C ASP A 96 1.97 -1.75 12.08
N THR A 97 2.92 -1.79 13.04
CA THR A 97 4.31 -1.38 12.82
C THR A 97 5.01 -2.30 11.83
N THR A 98 4.79 -3.62 11.95
CA THR A 98 5.39 -4.62 11.06
C THR A 98 4.93 -4.41 9.62
N PHE A 99 3.63 -4.30 9.40
CA PHE A 99 3.09 -4.08 8.05
C PHE A 99 3.51 -2.73 7.48
N SER A 100 3.48 -1.66 8.28
CA SER A 100 3.98 -0.35 7.83
C SER A 100 5.46 -0.40 7.44
N GLY A 101 6.29 -1.08 8.24
CA GLY A 101 7.71 -1.27 7.95
C GLY A 101 7.96 -2.06 6.67
N CYS A 102 7.19 -3.13 6.44
CA CYS A 102 7.27 -3.91 5.20
C CYS A 102 6.82 -3.09 3.97
N LEU A 103 5.78 -2.27 4.09
CA LEU A 103 5.32 -1.42 2.99
C LEU A 103 6.29 -0.28 2.69
N LEU A 104 6.94 0.30 3.72
CA LEU A 104 8.04 1.24 3.54
C LEU A 104 9.24 0.58 2.84
N ALA A 105 9.61 -0.64 3.22
CA ALA A 105 10.66 -1.40 2.54
C ALA A 105 10.29 -1.68 1.07
N ALA A 106 9.03 -2.04 0.80
CA ALA A 106 8.55 -2.19 -0.56
C ALA A 106 8.66 -0.87 -1.34
N ALA A 107 8.18 0.24 -0.77
CA ALA A 107 8.28 1.56 -1.38
C ALA A 107 9.74 1.98 -1.66
N ALA A 108 10.67 1.65 -0.77
CA ALA A 108 12.10 1.88 -0.96
C ALA A 108 12.69 1.03 -2.11
N ILE A 109 12.25 -0.21 -2.25
CA ILE A 109 12.62 -1.05 -3.40
C ILE A 109 12.03 -0.46 -4.70
N GLN A 110 10.80 0.03 -4.68
CA GLN A 110 10.18 0.67 -5.84
C GLN A 110 10.89 1.97 -6.24
N ALA A 111 11.43 2.71 -5.27
CA ALA A 111 12.19 3.93 -5.51
C ALA A 111 13.42 3.72 -6.41
N THR A 112 13.97 2.50 -6.50
CA THR A 112 15.16 2.23 -7.33
C THR A 112 14.86 2.23 -8.83
N TYR A 113 13.60 2.16 -9.23
CA TYR A 113 13.19 2.10 -10.64
C TYR A 113 12.08 3.08 -11.02
N LEU A 114 11.53 3.81 -10.03
CA LEU A 114 10.64 4.93 -10.27
C LEU A 114 11.45 6.23 -10.36
N PRO A 115 11.02 7.21 -11.18
CA PRO A 115 11.71 8.49 -11.29
C PRO A 115 11.58 9.38 -10.05
N GLY A 116 10.88 8.92 -8.99
CA GLY A 116 10.74 9.57 -7.69
C GLY A 116 9.91 10.86 -7.68
N THR A 117 9.66 11.46 -8.85
CA THR A 117 8.92 12.72 -9.04
C THR A 117 8.03 12.66 -10.27
N LEU A 118 6.91 13.38 -10.26
CA LEU A 118 6.00 13.48 -11.41
C LEU A 118 6.69 14.12 -12.62
N SER A 119 7.53 15.13 -12.40
CA SER A 119 8.34 15.74 -13.46
C SER A 119 9.28 14.75 -14.13
N GLY A 120 9.77 13.73 -13.40
CA GLY A 120 10.60 12.68 -13.96
C GLY A 120 9.84 11.67 -14.83
N CYS A 121 8.51 11.73 -14.90
CA CYS A 121 7.72 10.93 -15.83
C CYS A 121 7.75 11.46 -17.26
N SER A 122 8.28 12.65 -17.53
CA SER A 122 8.45 13.14 -18.92
C SER A 122 9.40 12.27 -19.74
N SER A 123 10.34 11.57 -19.08
CA SER A 123 11.24 10.60 -19.72
C SER A 123 10.69 9.16 -19.73
N ALA A 124 9.47 8.94 -19.23
CA ALA A 124 8.83 7.61 -19.21
C ALA A 124 8.56 7.05 -20.62
N GLU A 125 8.54 7.91 -21.65
CA GLU A 125 8.50 7.48 -23.06
C GLU A 125 9.75 6.72 -23.52
N SER A 126 10.83 6.74 -22.73
CA SER A 126 12.01 5.89 -22.98
C SER A 126 12.07 4.64 -22.10
N SER A 127 11.10 4.46 -21.19
CA SER A 127 11.06 3.33 -20.28
C SER A 127 10.25 2.18 -20.87
N ASP A 128 10.90 1.04 -21.09
CA ASP A 128 10.25 -0.19 -21.56
C ASP A 128 9.10 -0.64 -20.64
N LEU A 129 9.21 -0.35 -19.34
CA LEU A 129 8.17 -0.65 -18.35
C LEU A 129 6.90 0.17 -18.56
N PHE A 130 7.02 1.49 -18.66
CA PHE A 130 5.83 2.35 -18.78
C PHE A 130 5.24 2.30 -20.18
N HIS A 131 6.04 2.02 -21.21
CA HIS A 131 5.53 1.71 -22.55
C HIS A 131 4.67 0.45 -22.58
N ALA A 132 5.18 -0.61 -21.97
CA ALA A 132 4.45 -1.87 -21.81
C ALA A 132 3.13 -1.70 -21.06
N VAL A 133 3.18 -1.07 -19.89
CA VAL A 133 1.99 -0.82 -19.06
C VAL A 133 0.99 0.09 -19.77
N GLY A 134 1.47 1.19 -20.37
CA GLY A 134 0.62 2.11 -21.13
C GLY A 134 -0.12 1.43 -22.28
N LYS A 135 0.57 0.57 -23.05
CA LYS A 135 -0.05 -0.22 -24.13
C LYS A 135 -1.17 -1.13 -23.62
N LEU A 136 -0.97 -1.79 -22.48
CA LEU A 136 -1.97 -2.68 -21.89
C LEU A 136 -3.17 -1.94 -21.30
N GLU A 137 -2.91 -0.82 -20.60
CA GLU A 137 -3.98 0.00 -19.99
C GLU A 137 -4.64 0.96 -20.98
N LYS A 138 -4.21 0.99 -22.24
CA LYS A 138 -4.64 1.95 -23.27
C LYS A 138 -4.45 3.41 -22.84
N LYS A 139 -3.33 3.69 -22.16
CA LYS A 139 -2.91 5.02 -21.71
C LYS A 139 -1.55 5.38 -22.32
N SER A 140 -1.19 6.67 -22.28
CA SER A 140 0.18 7.07 -22.66
C SER A 140 1.18 6.54 -21.62
N PRO A 141 2.44 6.23 -22.01
CA PRO A 141 3.49 5.83 -21.08
C PRO A 141 3.72 6.87 -19.97
N HIS A 142 3.62 8.15 -20.34
CA HIS A 142 3.67 9.28 -19.41
C HIS A 142 2.57 9.18 -18.34
N GLN A 143 1.32 9.00 -18.76
CA GLN A 143 0.18 8.88 -17.85
C GLN A 143 0.28 7.64 -16.95
N ALA A 144 0.75 6.51 -17.49
CA ALA A 144 0.99 5.30 -16.70
C ALA A 144 2.07 5.52 -15.63
N CYS A 145 3.14 6.27 -15.95
CA CYS A 145 4.15 6.67 -14.97
C CYS A 145 3.57 7.62 -13.91
N GLU A 146 2.82 8.64 -14.32
CA GLU A 146 2.23 9.61 -13.39
C GLU A 146 1.26 8.93 -12.42
N ASP A 147 0.38 8.05 -12.90
CA ASP A 147 -0.52 7.26 -12.07
C ASP A 147 0.29 6.49 -11.01
N PHE A 148 1.35 5.80 -11.44
CA PHE A 148 2.17 4.98 -10.55
C PHE A 148 2.93 5.80 -9.50
N VAL A 149 3.58 6.88 -9.92
CA VAL A 149 4.31 7.80 -9.04
C VAL A 149 3.35 8.52 -8.10
N THR A 150 2.15 8.86 -8.55
CA THR A 150 1.10 9.46 -7.72
C THR A 150 0.71 8.51 -6.60
N VAL A 151 0.39 7.25 -6.92
CA VAL A 151 0.06 6.26 -5.88
C VAL A 151 1.23 6.10 -4.89
N TRP A 152 2.47 5.99 -5.39
CA TRP A 152 3.66 5.85 -4.56
C TRP A 152 3.88 7.06 -3.63
N ILE A 153 3.78 8.29 -4.13
CA ILE A 153 3.92 9.52 -3.34
C ILE A 153 2.80 9.60 -2.29
N TRP A 154 1.54 9.40 -2.68
CA TRP A 154 0.41 9.43 -1.73
C TRP A 154 0.59 8.40 -0.63
N THR A 155 1.11 7.23 -0.96
CA THR A 155 1.40 6.17 0.00
C THR A 155 2.45 6.60 1.03
N ILE A 156 3.55 7.21 0.57
CA ILE A 156 4.59 7.70 1.48
C ILE A 156 4.05 8.86 2.33
N VAL A 157 3.43 9.86 1.71
CA VAL A 157 2.94 11.05 2.41
C VAL A 157 1.87 10.69 3.43
N MET A 158 0.84 9.96 3.01
CA MET A 158 -0.27 9.59 3.90
C MET A 158 0.17 8.52 4.90
N GLY A 159 0.94 7.53 4.46
CA GLY A 159 1.43 6.47 5.33
C GLY A 159 2.31 7.01 6.46
N TYR A 160 3.17 7.98 6.17
CA TYR A 160 4.02 8.61 7.17
C TYR A 160 3.23 9.60 8.05
N ALA A 161 2.42 10.48 7.44
CA ALA A 161 1.63 11.47 8.18
C ALA A 161 0.63 10.82 9.15
N PHE A 162 -0.11 9.80 8.70
CA PHE A 162 -1.07 9.12 9.57
C PHE A 162 -0.41 8.23 10.60
N ARG A 163 0.78 7.67 10.33
CA ARG A 163 1.48 6.89 11.35
C ARG A 163 1.89 7.76 12.53
N ILE A 164 2.43 8.96 12.27
CA ILE A 164 2.76 9.95 13.31
C ILE A 164 1.52 10.33 14.13
N LEU A 165 0.35 10.46 13.50
CA LEU A 165 -0.89 10.85 14.17
C LEU A 165 -1.59 9.70 14.92
N SER A 166 -1.17 8.45 14.68
CA SER A 166 -1.78 7.24 15.27
C SER A 166 -1.02 6.68 16.48
N VAL A 167 0.15 7.23 16.78
CA VAL A 167 0.99 6.93 17.96
C VAL A 167 0.71 7.97 19.03
#